data_AF-A0A653MW06-F1
#
_entry.id   AF-A0A653MW06-F1
#
_cell.length_a   1.000
_cell.length_b   1.000
_cell.length_c   1.000
_cell.angle_alpha   90.00
_cell.angle_beta   90.00
_cell.angle_gamma   90.00
#
_symmetry.space_group_name_H-M   'P 1'
#
loop_
_entity.id
_entity.type
_entity.pdbx_description
1 polymer ?
#
loop_
_entity_poly.entity_id
_entity_poly.type
_entity_poly.pdbx_seq_one_letter_code
_entity_poly.pdbx_strand_id
1 'polypeptide(L)'
;MHARLRRLPHVLLLCGLSASAPAAFAGVFINELHYDNSGADVGEALEIVATAGENLSGYRVWLYNGSNAPNAATTYGSASVPAAQTRSCGASVGIATVTWPRDGLQNGPGDGIALVDAAGNVVQFISYEGTIVAGNGPAAGRTSQNLPVSESATAPVGTSLQLTGSGRTADDFDWAPSSTQTFGTCNTGQTFGGGGGGGDTTPPSITATTPVGGASDFPAAGDLSVSFSEAVTLANGAFALQCATSGAVTLDHASSGSTFAIGTGTALYGGEACTLTIRAARVTDAAGLSPAADTTLAFNVASSGGGDSGDYYARVNTSSPGQLRCSLHDTIRGHTSYPYSGGTTNTWTILEIADEDPTDSGKVLDVYRNRSYAKGSGRAGTGSGLTYNREHTWPKSLGFPSTSGDRGLPNAPHTDAHMLYLSDTDHNSARGNKLLADCTASANCSERTTESNNGVGGGTGLFPGNSNWTNASGFQVWGHRKGDIARAVLYMAIRYEGGAHPTTGQGEPDLELTDDRSRIVSTSASPAYMGLLSTLLAWHQADPPDARERTRNEVVFSFQGNRNPFIDQPQWATRALFESTTPANCQLLN
;
A
#
# COMPACT_ATOMS: atom_id res chain seq x y z
N MET A 1 -65.36 27.56 44.30
CA MET A 1 -64.24 26.86 43.63
C MET A 1 -63.50 27.85 42.75
N HIS A 2 -62.44 28.48 43.25
CA HIS A 2 -61.42 29.16 42.43
C HIS A 2 -60.14 29.26 43.26
N ALA A 3 -59.14 28.45 42.91
CA ALA A 3 -57.85 28.40 43.58
C ALA A 3 -56.89 29.42 42.93
N ARG A 4 -56.28 30.27 43.76
CA ARG A 4 -55.17 31.17 43.38
C ARG A 4 -53.86 30.41 43.53
N LEU A 5 -53.06 30.32 42.46
CA LEU A 5 -51.69 29.81 42.49
C LEU A 5 -50.74 30.83 43.18
N ARG A 6 -49.92 30.34 44.11
CA ARG A 6 -48.80 31.05 44.73
C ARG A 6 -47.50 30.74 43.95
N ARG A 7 -46.67 31.78 43.74
CA ARG A 7 -45.30 31.69 43.20
C ARG A 7 -44.32 31.23 44.29
N LEU A 8 -43.36 30.37 43.95
CA LEU A 8 -42.15 30.07 44.74
C LEU A 8 -40.90 30.67 44.06
N PRO A 9 -39.87 31.09 44.82
CA PRO A 9 -38.63 31.64 44.27
C PRO A 9 -37.64 30.52 43.92
N HIS A 10 -36.92 30.67 42.81
CA HIS A 10 -35.81 29.79 42.43
C HIS A 10 -34.52 30.22 43.15
N VAL A 11 -33.96 29.30 43.93
CA VAL A 11 -32.61 29.38 44.49
C VAL A 11 -31.64 28.84 43.42
N LEU A 12 -30.74 29.67 42.91
CA LEU A 12 -29.62 29.23 42.08
C LEU A 12 -28.57 28.56 42.98
N LEU A 13 -28.39 27.26 42.82
CA LEU A 13 -27.29 26.50 43.41
C LEU A 13 -26.08 26.59 42.45
N LEU A 14 -25.05 27.36 42.80
CA LEU A 14 -23.76 27.34 42.09
C LEU A 14 -23.07 26.01 42.40
N CYS A 15 -23.12 25.06 41.46
CA CYS A 15 -22.32 23.85 41.50
C CYS A 15 -20.92 24.21 40.97
N GLY A 16 -19.96 24.43 41.86
CA GLY A 16 -18.55 24.54 41.48
C GLY A 16 -18.05 23.17 41.06
N LEU A 17 -18.01 22.90 39.75
CA LEU A 17 -17.20 21.82 39.22
C LEU A 17 -15.72 22.20 39.40
N SER A 18 -15.10 21.68 40.45
CA SER A 18 -13.64 21.54 40.48
C SER A 18 -13.26 20.59 39.35
N ALA A 19 -12.69 21.13 38.26
CA ALA A 19 -12.06 20.34 37.22
C ALA A 19 -10.85 19.62 37.86
N SER A 20 -11.05 18.35 38.25
CA SER A 20 -9.94 17.44 38.52
C SER A 20 -9.18 17.26 37.20
N ALA A 21 -7.89 17.61 37.19
CA ALA A 21 -7.01 17.33 36.07
C ALA A 21 -7.13 15.84 35.68
N PRO A 22 -7.14 15.50 34.38
CA PRO A 22 -7.20 14.11 33.95
C PRO A 22 -6.00 13.35 34.54
N ALA A 23 -6.26 12.17 35.12
CA ALA A 23 -5.21 11.28 35.59
C ALA A 23 -4.29 10.93 34.39
N ALA A 24 -3.00 11.21 34.51
CA ALA A 24 -2.04 10.83 33.48
C ALA A 24 -1.86 9.30 33.49
N PHE A 25 -2.03 8.66 32.33
CA PHE A 25 -1.65 7.26 32.15
C PHE A 25 -0.13 7.14 32.13
N ALA A 26 0.43 6.38 33.07
CA ALA A 26 1.77 5.81 33.01
C ALA A 26 1.64 4.28 32.92
N GLY A 27 2.33 3.64 31.98
CA GLY A 27 2.43 2.18 31.94
C GLY A 27 3.05 1.64 33.24
N VAL A 28 2.87 0.35 33.53
CA VAL A 28 3.57 -0.30 34.64
C VAL A 28 4.91 -0.82 34.13
N PHE A 29 6.03 -0.31 34.61
CA PHE A 29 7.37 -0.72 34.15
C PHE A 29 8.47 -0.48 35.19
N ILE A 30 9.64 -1.08 34.97
CA ILE A 30 10.84 -0.95 35.80
C ILE A 30 11.46 0.44 35.57
N ASN A 31 11.61 1.21 36.64
CA ASN A 31 11.96 2.64 36.61
C ASN A 31 13.40 2.96 37.07
N GLU A 32 13.91 2.20 38.02
CA GLU A 32 15.22 2.38 38.63
C GLU A 32 15.73 1.01 39.11
N LEU A 33 17.03 0.76 39.00
CA LEU A 33 17.66 -0.52 39.33
C LEU A 33 19.01 -0.29 40.01
N HIS A 34 19.22 -0.95 41.15
CA HIS A 34 20.50 -1.07 41.81
C HIS A 34 20.81 -2.55 42.07
N TYR A 35 21.82 -3.09 41.40
CA TYR A 35 22.22 -4.50 41.45
C TYR A 35 23.71 -4.72 41.77
N ASP A 36 24.57 -3.69 41.74
CA ASP A 36 26.00 -3.85 42.00
C ASP A 36 26.62 -2.60 42.64
N ASN A 37 27.49 -2.77 43.64
CA ASN A 37 28.30 -1.69 44.22
C ASN A 37 29.61 -2.17 44.85
N SER A 38 30.46 -1.22 45.20
CA SER A 38 31.71 -1.48 45.90
C SER A 38 31.49 -2.15 47.26
N GLY A 39 31.82 -3.44 47.36
CA GLY A 39 31.90 -4.16 48.63
C GLY A 39 30.97 -5.37 48.68
N ALA A 40 30.16 -5.46 49.73
CA ALA A 40 29.02 -6.38 49.74
C ALA A 40 27.86 -5.67 49.03
N ASP A 41 27.08 -6.38 48.22
CA ASP A 41 25.95 -5.88 47.44
C ASP A 41 24.85 -5.34 48.39
N VAL A 42 25.06 -4.13 48.89
CA VAL A 42 24.27 -3.51 49.96
C VAL A 42 23.26 -2.57 49.36
N GLY A 43 21.99 -2.75 49.74
CA GLY A 43 20.93 -1.83 49.37
C GLY A 43 20.37 -2.03 47.96
N GLU A 44 20.55 -3.22 47.39
CA GLU A 44 19.96 -3.58 46.10
C GLU A 44 18.46 -3.35 46.07
N ALA A 45 17.98 -2.79 44.97
CA ALA A 45 16.58 -2.44 44.84
C ALA A 45 16.15 -2.33 43.38
N LEU A 46 14.85 -2.52 43.18
CA LEU A 46 14.15 -2.32 41.92
C LEU A 46 12.96 -1.41 42.16
N GLU A 47 12.86 -0.34 41.38
CA GLU A 47 11.70 0.53 41.37
C GLU A 47 10.78 0.19 40.21
N ILE A 48 9.48 0.19 40.48
CA ILE A 48 8.42 0.08 39.49
C ILE A 48 7.61 1.37 39.54
N VAL A 49 7.38 1.97 38.38
CA VAL A 49 6.44 3.08 38.21
C VAL A 49 5.15 2.57 37.58
N ALA A 50 4.03 3.20 37.93
CA ALA A 50 2.70 2.92 37.43
C ALA A 50 1.85 4.20 37.39
N THR A 51 0.67 4.14 36.75
CA THR A 51 -0.35 5.18 36.89
C THR A 51 -0.69 5.41 38.37
N ALA A 52 -0.89 6.66 38.79
CA ALA A 52 -1.29 6.94 40.17
C ALA A 52 -2.62 6.26 40.53
N GLY A 53 -2.60 5.46 41.60
CA GLY A 53 -3.76 4.68 42.05
C GLY A 53 -3.87 3.29 41.43
N GLU A 54 -2.95 2.90 40.53
CA GLU A 54 -2.89 1.55 39.98
C GLU A 54 -2.71 0.51 41.09
N ASN A 55 -3.49 -0.58 41.02
CA ASN A 55 -3.42 -1.64 42.01
C ASN A 55 -2.35 -2.67 41.61
N LEU A 56 -1.17 -2.56 42.20
CA LEU A 56 -0.08 -3.51 41.99
C LEU A 56 -0.21 -4.81 42.81
N SER A 57 -1.35 -5.03 43.48
CA SER A 57 -1.61 -6.29 44.19
C SER A 57 -1.56 -7.47 43.23
N GLY A 58 -0.71 -8.46 43.52
CA GLY A 58 -0.52 -9.64 42.69
C GLY A 58 0.61 -9.52 41.66
N TYR A 59 1.14 -8.31 41.40
CA TYR A 59 2.35 -8.15 40.59
C TYR A 59 3.56 -8.78 41.29
N ARG A 60 4.44 -9.41 40.50
CA ARG A 60 5.66 -10.04 40.98
C ARG A 60 6.84 -9.70 40.09
N VAL A 61 8.01 -9.61 40.71
CA VAL A 61 9.31 -9.57 40.06
C VAL A 61 9.89 -10.98 40.10
N TRP A 62 10.35 -11.49 38.97
CA TRP A 62 11.06 -12.76 38.84
C TRP A 62 12.51 -12.51 38.42
N LEU A 63 13.43 -13.13 39.14
CA LEU A 63 14.87 -12.94 38.97
C LEU A 63 15.47 -14.14 38.25
N TYR A 64 16.28 -13.88 37.23
CA TYR A 64 16.84 -14.86 36.31
C TYR A 64 18.37 -14.83 36.34
N ASN A 65 18.99 -16.00 36.52
CA ASN A 65 20.42 -16.19 36.36
C ASN A 65 20.70 -16.66 34.95
N GLY A 66 21.39 -15.84 34.16
CA GLY A 66 21.85 -16.20 32.81
C GLY A 66 23.35 -16.42 32.72
N SER A 67 24.10 -16.07 33.76
CA SER A 67 25.56 -16.15 33.84
C SER A 67 26.17 -17.46 33.30
N ASN A 68 25.56 -18.61 33.59
CA ASN A 68 26.06 -19.93 33.15
C ASN A 68 25.35 -20.47 31.90
N ALA A 69 24.20 -19.91 31.53
CA ALA A 69 23.35 -20.41 30.46
C ALA A 69 22.53 -19.25 29.86
N PRO A 70 23.15 -18.31 29.12
CA PRO A 70 22.46 -17.11 28.65
C PRO A 70 21.30 -17.42 27.70
N ASN A 71 21.31 -18.57 27.02
CA ASN A 71 20.19 -19.01 26.15
C ASN A 71 19.13 -19.85 26.87
N ALA A 72 19.25 -20.06 28.18
CA ALA A 72 18.33 -20.85 28.99
C ALA A 72 18.38 -20.40 30.47
N ALA A 73 18.33 -19.09 30.71
CA ALA A 73 18.46 -18.49 32.03
C ALA A 73 17.39 -19.03 32.99
N THR A 74 17.78 -19.33 34.23
CA THR A 74 16.90 -19.98 35.19
C THR A 74 16.49 -19.05 36.32
N THR A 75 15.23 -19.13 36.73
CA THR A 75 14.73 -18.35 37.87
C THR A 75 15.41 -18.78 39.16
N TYR A 76 15.93 -17.83 39.94
CA TYR A 76 16.49 -18.11 41.27
C TYR A 76 15.70 -17.44 42.41
N GLY A 77 14.81 -16.50 42.09
CA GLY A 77 14.02 -15.81 43.09
C GLY A 77 12.78 -15.13 42.51
N SER A 78 11.85 -14.77 43.39
CA SER A 78 10.78 -13.84 43.06
C SER A 78 10.36 -13.04 44.29
N ALA A 79 9.90 -11.82 44.06
CA ALA A 79 9.40 -10.91 45.10
C ALA A 79 8.04 -10.34 44.69
N SER A 80 7.17 -10.11 45.67
CA SER A 80 5.90 -9.38 45.43
C SER A 80 6.19 -7.89 45.29
N VAL A 81 5.52 -7.22 44.35
CA VAL A 81 5.60 -5.76 44.23
C VAL A 81 4.75 -5.13 45.35
N PRO A 82 5.29 -4.21 46.17
CA PRO A 82 4.52 -3.57 47.23
C PRO A 82 3.51 -2.56 46.67
N ALA A 83 2.65 -2.04 47.53
CA ALA A 83 1.73 -0.97 47.16
C ALA A 83 2.51 0.28 46.73
N ALA A 84 2.13 0.86 45.59
CA ALA A 84 2.73 2.09 45.09
C ALA A 84 2.34 3.31 45.94
N GLN A 85 3.30 4.19 46.19
CA GLN A 85 3.07 5.48 46.80
C GLN A 85 2.94 6.56 45.71
N THR A 86 1.92 7.41 45.80
CA THR A 86 1.74 8.49 44.83
C THR A 86 2.84 9.54 44.94
N ARG A 87 3.38 9.96 43.79
CA ARG A 87 4.38 11.02 43.63
C ARG A 87 3.98 11.97 42.51
N SER A 88 4.53 13.19 42.55
CA SER A 88 4.31 14.21 41.53
C SER A 88 5.61 14.46 40.78
N CYS A 89 5.77 13.78 39.64
CA CYS A 89 6.96 13.81 38.81
C CYS A 89 6.63 14.46 37.47
N GLY A 90 6.18 15.72 37.47
CA GLY A 90 5.52 16.37 36.32
C GLY A 90 4.04 16.01 36.19
N ALA A 91 3.68 14.74 36.42
CA ALA A 91 2.32 14.25 36.61
C ALA A 91 2.23 13.33 37.84
N SER A 92 1.01 12.99 38.25
CA SER A 92 0.79 12.03 39.33
C SER A 92 1.04 10.61 38.86
N VAL A 93 2.04 9.95 39.46
CA VAL A 93 2.39 8.53 39.24
C VAL A 93 2.43 7.78 40.57
N GLY A 94 2.33 6.44 40.52
CA GLY A 94 2.59 5.56 41.64
C GLY A 94 4.00 4.96 41.54
N ILE A 95 4.76 5.00 42.64
CA ILE A 95 6.10 4.43 42.73
C ILE A 95 6.14 3.33 43.79
N ALA A 96 6.62 2.14 43.44
CA ALA A 96 6.80 1.00 44.32
C ALA A 96 8.25 0.51 44.27
N THR A 97 8.88 0.29 45.43
CA THR A 97 10.27 -0.16 45.53
C THR A 97 10.34 -1.54 46.16
N VAL A 98 10.94 -2.50 45.44
CA VAL A 98 11.31 -3.81 45.95
C VAL A 98 12.76 -3.74 46.42
N THR A 99 13.04 -4.12 47.66
CA THR A 99 14.38 -4.00 48.24
C THR A 99 14.92 -5.35 48.69
N TRP A 100 16.20 -5.59 48.44
CA TRP A 100 16.97 -6.68 48.99
C TRP A 100 18.09 -6.10 49.86
N PRO A 101 17.99 -6.22 51.20
CA PRO A 101 18.98 -5.59 52.08
C PRO A 101 20.42 -6.07 51.85
N ARG A 102 20.60 -7.32 51.38
CA ARG A 102 21.88 -7.95 50.96
C ARG A 102 21.64 -9.12 49.99
N ASP A 103 22.58 -9.30 49.05
CA ASP A 103 22.79 -10.50 48.22
C ASP A 103 21.50 -11.04 47.54
N GLY A 104 20.63 -10.16 47.09
CA GLY A 104 19.33 -10.49 46.49
C GLY A 104 19.34 -10.45 44.95
N LEU A 105 19.94 -9.44 44.34
CA LEU A 105 20.19 -9.41 42.91
C LEU A 105 21.55 -10.05 42.63
N GLN A 106 21.70 -10.64 41.44
CA GLN A 106 22.98 -11.22 41.03
C GLN A 106 23.64 -10.27 40.05
N ASN A 107 24.95 -10.08 40.19
CA ASN A 107 25.79 -9.19 39.38
C ASN A 107 26.63 -9.99 38.35
N GLY A 108 26.14 -11.15 37.91
CA GLY A 108 26.82 -11.95 36.91
C GLY A 108 26.50 -11.51 35.48
N PRO A 109 27.33 -11.89 34.49
CA PRO A 109 27.18 -11.45 33.11
C PRO A 109 25.87 -11.98 32.52
N GLY A 110 24.93 -11.09 32.21
CA GLY A 110 23.62 -11.46 31.66
C GLY A 110 22.70 -12.06 32.72
N ASP A 111 22.47 -11.37 33.83
CA ASP A 111 21.35 -11.66 34.72
C ASP A 111 20.15 -10.77 34.36
N GLY A 112 18.94 -11.17 34.76
CA GLY A 112 17.73 -10.49 34.28
C GLY A 112 16.53 -10.52 35.22
N ILE A 113 15.58 -9.65 34.91
CA ILE A 113 14.44 -9.32 35.75
C ILE A 113 13.18 -9.28 34.88
N ALA A 114 12.20 -10.13 35.20
CA ALA A 114 10.88 -10.09 34.59
C ALA A 114 9.85 -9.49 35.56
N LEU A 115 9.18 -8.42 35.14
CA LEU A 115 8.00 -7.88 35.80
C LEU A 115 6.76 -8.61 35.27
N VAL A 116 5.96 -9.18 36.17
CA VAL A 116 4.82 -10.05 35.84
C VAL A 116 3.56 -9.52 36.53
N ASP A 117 2.48 -9.38 35.78
CA ASP A 117 1.19 -8.91 36.30
C ASP A 117 0.46 -9.98 37.14
N ALA A 118 -0.66 -9.59 37.77
CA ALA A 118 -1.46 -10.49 38.60
C ALA A 118 -2.11 -11.66 37.82
N ALA A 119 -2.22 -11.56 36.49
CA ALA A 119 -2.73 -12.61 35.61
C ALA A 119 -1.62 -13.57 35.14
N GLY A 120 -0.36 -13.29 35.46
CA GLY A 120 0.80 -14.09 35.06
C GLY A 120 1.42 -13.68 33.74
N ASN A 121 1.01 -12.55 33.14
CA ASN A 121 1.63 -12.05 31.91
C ASN A 121 2.91 -11.29 32.22
N VAL A 122 3.94 -11.49 31.39
CA VAL A 122 5.19 -10.73 31.46
C VAL A 122 4.97 -9.34 30.87
N VAL A 123 5.09 -8.32 31.72
CA VAL A 123 4.97 -6.89 31.40
C VAL A 123 6.27 -6.35 30.81
N GLN A 124 7.40 -6.68 31.42
CA GLN A 124 8.72 -6.28 30.96
C GLN A 124 9.72 -7.38 31.31
N PHE A 125 10.69 -7.63 30.43
CA PHE A 125 11.80 -8.54 30.71
C PHE A 125 13.11 -7.89 30.29
N ILE A 126 13.87 -7.40 31.27
CA ILE A 126 15.17 -6.75 31.05
C ILE A 126 16.31 -7.64 31.53
N SER A 127 17.49 -7.40 31.01
CA SER A 127 18.75 -7.96 31.52
C SER A 127 19.82 -6.89 31.53
N TYR A 128 20.91 -7.13 32.25
CA TYR A 128 22.06 -6.23 32.30
C TYR A 128 23.34 -7.01 31.97
N GLU A 129 24.30 -6.32 31.34
CA GLU A 129 25.59 -6.86 30.91
C GLU A 129 25.53 -8.02 29.89
N GLY A 130 24.37 -8.22 29.26
CA GLY A 130 24.17 -9.28 28.28
C GLY A 130 22.69 -9.55 28.03
N THR A 131 22.35 -10.01 26.83
CA THR A 131 20.99 -10.48 26.52
C THR A 131 20.82 -11.94 26.94
N ILE A 132 19.66 -12.29 27.50
CA ILE A 132 19.33 -13.66 27.89
C ILE A 132 18.01 -14.14 27.28
N VAL A 133 17.87 -15.46 27.19
CA VAL A 133 16.62 -16.16 26.92
C VAL A 133 16.24 -16.95 28.17
N ALA A 134 15.04 -16.73 28.69
CA ALA A 134 14.57 -17.45 29.87
C ALA A 134 14.26 -18.92 29.54
N GLY A 135 14.85 -19.85 30.30
CA GLY A 135 14.62 -21.29 30.17
C GLY A 135 13.41 -21.81 30.98
N ASN A 136 12.99 -21.08 32.02
CA ASN A 136 11.86 -21.44 32.89
C ASN A 136 11.12 -20.19 33.43
N GLY A 137 10.15 -20.40 34.33
CA GLY A 137 9.37 -19.31 34.93
C GLY A 137 8.43 -18.58 33.96
N PRO A 138 7.81 -17.46 34.37
CA PRO A 138 6.81 -16.76 33.55
C PRO A 138 7.34 -16.21 32.22
N ALA A 139 8.64 -15.92 32.13
CA ALA A 139 9.27 -15.45 30.89
C ALA A 139 9.82 -16.58 30.01
N ALA A 140 9.57 -17.87 30.34
CA ALA A 140 10.12 -19.00 29.58
C ALA A 140 9.94 -18.84 28.06
N GLY A 141 11.05 -19.00 27.32
CA GLY A 141 11.13 -18.84 25.87
C GLY A 141 11.25 -17.40 25.36
N ARG A 142 11.12 -16.38 26.23
CA ARG A 142 11.29 -14.97 25.84
C ARG A 142 12.75 -14.55 25.93
N THR A 143 13.16 -13.69 24.99
CA THR A 143 14.45 -12.99 25.02
C THR A 143 14.28 -11.68 25.79
N SER A 144 15.23 -11.32 26.66
CA SER A 144 15.24 -10.06 27.40
C SER A 144 15.68 -8.88 26.53
N GLN A 145 15.36 -7.67 26.97
CA GLN A 145 16.00 -6.44 26.49
C GLN A 145 17.20 -6.13 27.37
N ASN A 146 18.41 -6.15 26.80
CA ASN A 146 19.61 -5.75 27.54
C ASN A 146 19.63 -4.24 27.77
N LEU A 147 19.89 -3.82 29.01
CA LEU A 147 20.07 -2.41 29.35
C LEU A 147 21.30 -1.84 28.64
N PRO A 148 21.22 -0.60 28.11
CA PRO A 148 22.34 0.04 27.43
C PRO A 148 23.41 0.59 28.41
N VAL A 149 23.15 0.48 29.71
CA VAL A 149 24.00 0.93 30.81
C VAL A 149 24.13 -0.20 31.83
N SER A 150 25.22 -0.18 32.60
CA SER A 150 25.50 -1.14 33.66
C SER A 150 26.02 -0.41 34.90
N GLU A 151 25.91 -1.05 36.05
CA GLU A 151 26.62 -0.63 37.26
C GLU A 151 28.03 -1.19 37.27
N SER A 152 28.94 -0.50 37.94
CA SER A 152 30.30 -0.99 38.14
C SER A 152 30.41 -1.63 39.52
N ALA A 153 31.15 -2.73 39.63
CA ALA A 153 31.58 -3.31 40.92
C ALA A 153 32.38 -2.35 41.82
N THR A 154 32.68 -1.13 41.35
CA THR A 154 33.32 -0.06 42.13
C THR A 154 32.41 1.16 42.35
N ALA A 155 31.13 1.08 41.95
CA ALA A 155 30.16 2.15 42.15
C ALA A 155 29.97 2.45 43.65
N PRO A 156 29.86 3.73 44.05
CA PRO A 156 29.59 4.08 45.44
C PRO A 156 28.26 3.51 45.93
N VAL A 157 28.19 3.10 47.19
CA VAL A 157 26.90 2.74 47.82
C VAL A 157 25.94 3.93 47.75
N GLY A 158 24.70 3.68 47.34
CA GLY A 158 23.66 4.70 47.20
C GLY A 158 23.58 5.33 45.80
N THR A 159 24.13 4.66 44.79
CA THR A 159 23.88 4.98 43.37
C THR A 159 23.01 3.92 42.71
N SER A 160 22.38 4.24 41.59
CA SER A 160 21.50 3.34 40.83
C SER A 160 21.43 3.76 39.36
N LEU A 161 21.07 2.81 38.50
CA LEU A 161 20.61 3.07 37.13
C LEU A 161 19.18 3.61 37.18
N GLN A 162 18.90 4.68 36.45
CA GLN A 162 17.61 5.37 36.50
C GLN A 162 17.12 5.69 35.08
N LEU A 163 15.82 5.55 34.84
CA LEU A 163 15.21 6.14 33.65
C LEU A 163 15.16 7.67 33.77
N THR A 164 15.55 8.36 32.71
CA THR A 164 15.51 9.83 32.56
C THR A 164 14.78 10.19 31.26
N GLY A 165 14.35 11.45 31.13
CA GLY A 165 13.58 11.92 29.97
C GLY A 165 12.11 12.19 30.31
N SER A 166 11.26 12.27 29.29
CA SER A 166 9.86 12.64 29.48
C SER A 166 8.91 11.75 28.69
N GLY A 167 7.88 11.20 29.35
CA GLY A 167 7.07 10.16 28.73
C GLY A 167 5.96 9.57 29.58
N ARG A 168 5.46 8.41 29.14
CA ARG A 168 4.36 7.64 29.75
C ARG A 168 4.61 6.14 29.78
N THR A 169 5.38 5.57 28.85
CA THR A 169 5.77 4.15 28.83
C THR A 169 7.29 4.02 28.96
N ALA A 170 7.80 2.82 29.24
CA ALA A 170 9.24 2.58 29.38
C ALA A 170 10.05 3.05 28.16
N ASP A 171 9.50 2.86 26.95
CA ASP A 171 10.15 3.21 25.68
C ASP A 171 10.28 4.73 25.45
N ASP A 172 9.58 5.56 26.23
CA ASP A 172 9.68 7.02 26.15
C ASP A 172 10.88 7.58 26.95
N PHE A 173 11.58 6.73 27.72
CA PHE A 173 12.66 7.12 28.61
C PHE A 173 13.96 6.40 28.25
N ASP A 174 15.08 7.05 28.56
CA ASP A 174 16.42 6.47 28.40
C ASP A 174 16.99 6.04 29.75
N TRP A 175 17.65 4.89 29.78
CA TRP A 175 18.42 4.47 30.95
C TRP A 175 19.69 5.29 31.09
N ALA A 176 19.81 6.04 32.18
CA ALA A 176 20.99 6.80 32.52
C ALA A 176 22.03 5.94 33.27
N PRO A 177 23.34 6.22 33.11
CA PRO A 177 24.39 5.60 33.91
C PRO A 177 24.17 5.79 35.42
N SER A 178 24.83 4.94 36.23
CA SER A 178 24.64 4.94 37.68
C SER A 178 24.92 6.33 38.29
N SER A 179 23.95 6.84 39.05
CA SER A 179 23.99 8.16 39.70
C SER A 179 23.31 8.08 41.08
N THR A 180 23.32 9.15 41.88
CA THR A 180 22.69 9.13 43.23
C THR A 180 21.26 8.60 43.17
N GLN A 181 20.99 7.53 43.92
CA GLN A 181 19.72 6.81 43.84
C GLN A 181 18.52 7.68 44.26
N THR A 182 17.38 7.42 43.64
CA THR A 182 16.13 8.15 43.83
C THR A 182 14.97 7.26 44.29
N PHE A 183 15.23 6.01 44.68
CA PHE A 183 14.22 5.05 45.13
C PHE A 183 13.13 5.66 46.03
N GLY A 184 11.88 5.51 45.61
CA GLY A 184 10.70 6.02 46.29
C GLY A 184 10.42 7.50 46.04
N THR A 185 11.19 8.17 45.17
CA THR A 185 11.04 9.56 44.73
C THR A 185 11.12 9.64 43.20
N CYS A 186 11.02 10.83 42.61
CA CYS A 186 11.13 10.97 41.16
C CYS A 186 12.59 10.86 40.71
N ASN A 187 12.86 10.07 39.67
CA ASN A 187 14.20 9.97 39.09
C ASN A 187 14.72 11.34 38.63
N THR A 188 16.03 11.50 38.66
CA THR A 188 16.67 12.73 38.22
C THR A 188 16.44 12.96 36.73
N GLY A 189 15.87 14.12 36.38
CA GLY A 189 15.58 14.48 34.99
C GLY A 189 14.41 13.70 34.36
N GLN A 190 13.62 12.97 35.16
CA GLN A 190 12.45 12.26 34.69
C GLN A 190 11.17 13.07 34.90
N THR A 191 10.37 13.25 33.85
CA THR A 191 9.03 13.83 33.97
C THR A 191 7.96 13.02 33.24
N PHE A 192 6.82 12.82 33.89
CA PHE A 192 5.68 12.10 33.35
C PHE A 192 4.64 13.14 32.91
N GLY A 193 4.06 12.97 31.71
CA GLY A 193 2.91 13.79 31.28
C GLY A 193 3.07 14.67 30.03
N GLY A 194 4.17 14.60 29.28
CA GLY A 194 4.33 15.19 27.94
C GLY A 194 4.36 14.10 26.86
N GLY A 195 4.01 14.41 25.60
CA GLY A 195 4.44 13.57 24.47
C GLY A 195 5.97 13.62 24.40
N GLY A 196 6.62 12.47 24.23
CA GLY A 196 8.08 12.32 24.31
C GLY A 196 8.84 13.24 23.35
N GLY A 197 10.11 13.52 23.69
CA GLY A 197 11.00 14.33 22.86
C GLY A 197 12.03 15.16 23.63
N GLY A 198 12.89 14.54 24.43
CA GLY A 198 14.09 15.20 24.94
C GLY A 198 15.25 15.03 23.96
N GLY A 199 15.37 15.90 22.96
CA GLY A 199 16.58 16.00 22.14
C GLY A 199 16.38 16.73 20.81
N ASP A 200 15.27 16.45 20.12
CA ASP A 200 14.95 17.15 18.88
C ASP A 200 14.16 18.42 19.15
N THR A 201 14.73 19.55 18.72
CA THR A 201 14.07 20.87 18.76
C THR A 201 13.84 21.41 17.35
N THR A 202 14.21 20.64 16.34
CA THR A 202 14.12 21.02 14.94
C THR A 202 12.77 20.53 14.42
N PRO A 203 11.85 21.42 14.03
CA PRO A 203 10.61 20.96 13.43
C PRO A 203 10.88 20.28 12.09
N PRO A 204 10.11 19.24 11.73
CA PRO A 204 10.31 18.54 10.47
C PRO A 204 10.04 19.49 9.31
N SER A 205 10.84 19.39 8.26
CA SER A 205 10.74 20.19 7.05
C SER A 205 10.58 19.31 5.81
N ILE A 206 9.93 19.82 4.77
CA ILE A 206 9.78 19.09 3.50
C ILE A 206 11.09 19.22 2.72
N THR A 207 11.68 18.11 2.32
CA THR A 207 12.96 18.06 1.58
C THR A 207 12.77 17.84 0.09
N ALA A 208 11.70 17.16 -0.32
CA ALA A 208 11.37 16.94 -1.73
C ALA A 208 9.88 16.64 -1.91
N THR A 209 9.35 16.99 -3.10
CA THR A 209 8.01 16.60 -3.52
C THR A 209 8.00 16.17 -4.97
N THR A 210 7.10 15.23 -5.30
CA THR A 210 6.73 14.88 -6.67
C THR A 210 5.23 15.09 -6.83
N PRO A 211 4.79 15.95 -7.76
CA PRO A 211 5.61 16.85 -8.56
C PRO A 211 6.26 17.95 -7.70
N VAL A 212 7.26 18.60 -8.28
CA VAL A 212 7.75 19.89 -7.76
C VAL A 212 6.73 20.99 -8.07
N GLY A 213 6.68 22.03 -7.23
CA GLY A 213 5.80 23.17 -7.46
C GLY A 213 6.08 23.83 -8.82
N GLY A 214 5.03 24.03 -9.60
CA GLY A 214 5.06 24.61 -10.94
C GLY A 214 5.30 23.60 -12.08
N ALA A 215 5.37 22.29 -11.80
CA ALA A 215 5.48 21.28 -12.86
C ALA A 215 4.30 21.38 -13.84
N SER A 216 4.56 21.26 -15.14
CA SER A 216 3.54 21.40 -16.20
C SER A 216 3.20 20.09 -16.92
N ASP A 217 3.93 19.04 -16.61
CA ASP A 217 3.98 17.76 -17.31
C ASP A 217 3.80 16.57 -16.37
N PHE A 218 3.17 16.78 -15.20
CA PHE A 218 2.95 15.71 -14.25
C PHE A 218 2.05 14.63 -14.87
N PRO A 219 2.46 13.36 -14.93
CA PRO A 219 1.64 12.32 -15.56
C PRO A 219 0.26 12.24 -14.91
N ALA A 220 -0.79 12.05 -15.72
CA ALA A 220 -2.17 11.92 -15.22
C ALA A 220 -2.32 10.78 -14.19
N ALA A 221 -1.44 9.80 -14.30
CA ALA A 221 -1.34 8.64 -13.44
C ALA A 221 -0.06 8.61 -12.59
N GLY A 222 0.60 9.75 -12.41
CA GLY A 222 1.83 9.84 -11.63
C GLY A 222 1.58 9.56 -10.15
N ASP A 223 2.48 8.80 -9.52
CA ASP A 223 2.49 8.68 -8.06
C ASP A 223 2.98 10.01 -7.46
N LEU A 224 2.20 10.58 -6.54
CA LEU A 224 2.63 11.74 -5.77
C LEU A 224 3.64 11.29 -4.71
N SER A 225 4.57 12.17 -4.33
CA SER A 225 5.47 11.88 -3.21
C SER A 225 5.77 13.12 -2.37
N VAL A 226 5.95 12.92 -1.06
CA VAL A 226 6.44 13.94 -0.13
C VAL A 226 7.50 13.32 0.76
N SER A 227 8.68 13.95 0.82
CA SER A 227 9.77 13.58 1.72
C SER A 227 9.97 14.68 2.77
N PHE A 228 10.20 14.25 4.01
CA PHE A 228 10.53 15.10 5.14
C PHE A 228 12.00 14.96 5.53
N SER A 229 12.53 15.90 6.32
CA SER A 229 13.89 15.87 6.87
C SER A 229 14.13 14.70 7.84
N GLU A 230 13.05 14.13 8.36
CA GLU A 230 13.03 13.07 9.38
C GLU A 230 11.71 12.29 9.32
N ALA A 231 11.54 11.32 10.21
CA ALA A 231 10.30 10.55 10.29
C ALA A 231 9.19 11.35 10.97
N VAL A 232 8.01 11.38 10.36
CA VAL A 232 6.82 12.06 10.88
C VAL A 232 5.63 11.12 10.98
N THR A 233 4.66 11.47 11.81
CA THR A 233 3.32 10.89 11.91
C THR A 233 2.30 11.84 11.31
N LEU A 234 1.38 11.30 10.51
CA LEU A 234 0.35 12.05 9.79
C LEU A 234 -1.02 11.81 10.40
N ALA A 235 -1.68 12.88 10.82
CA ALA A 235 -3.11 12.86 11.16
C ALA A 235 -3.98 12.91 9.89
N ASN A 236 -5.26 12.52 10.01
CA ASN A 236 -6.19 12.55 8.89
C ASN A 236 -6.27 13.97 8.26
N GLY A 237 -6.13 14.03 6.93
CA GLY A 237 -6.11 15.27 6.17
C GLY A 237 -4.78 16.00 6.18
N ALA A 238 -3.67 15.35 6.55
CA ALA A 238 -2.32 15.90 6.42
C ALA A 238 -1.98 16.26 4.97
N PHE A 239 -2.42 15.45 4.01
CA PHE A 239 -2.36 15.74 2.59
C PHE A 239 -3.76 15.98 2.04
N ALA A 240 -3.90 16.97 1.16
CA ALA A 240 -5.13 17.24 0.43
C ALA A 240 -4.79 17.63 -1.01
N LEU A 241 -5.41 16.95 -1.99
CA LEU A 241 -5.27 17.27 -3.40
C LEU A 241 -6.58 17.85 -3.93
N GLN A 242 -6.50 19.03 -4.52
CA GLN A 242 -7.60 19.68 -5.20
C GLN A 242 -7.22 19.93 -6.65
N CYS A 243 -8.02 19.45 -7.59
CA CYS A 243 -7.82 19.71 -9.01
C CYS A 243 -9.04 20.40 -9.64
N ALA A 244 -8.81 21.06 -10.78
CA ALA A 244 -9.81 21.87 -11.45
C ALA A 244 -11.00 21.04 -11.98
N THR A 245 -10.75 19.84 -12.48
CA THR A 245 -11.76 18.95 -13.07
C THR A 245 -12.06 17.77 -12.14
N SER A 246 -11.02 17.11 -11.60
CA SER A 246 -11.17 15.99 -10.66
C SER A 246 -11.77 16.40 -9.33
N GLY A 247 -11.78 17.70 -8.99
CA GLY A 247 -12.26 18.17 -7.71
C GLY A 247 -11.33 17.77 -6.56
N ALA A 248 -11.91 17.51 -5.39
CA ALA A 248 -11.16 16.99 -4.24
C ALA A 248 -10.89 15.50 -4.44
N VAL A 249 -9.61 15.12 -4.51
CA VAL A 249 -9.18 13.74 -4.77
C VAL A 249 -8.82 13.07 -3.44
N THR A 250 -9.40 11.89 -3.20
CA THR A 250 -9.05 11.06 -2.03
C THR A 250 -7.63 10.52 -2.20
N LEU A 251 -6.82 10.61 -1.16
CA LEU A 251 -5.43 10.18 -1.17
C LEU A 251 -5.22 8.95 -0.29
N ASP A 252 -4.45 7.98 -0.79
CA ASP A 252 -3.99 6.81 -0.05
C ASP A 252 -2.49 6.95 0.26
N HIS A 253 -2.13 6.83 1.53
CA HIS A 253 -0.76 6.97 1.99
C HIS A 253 -0.56 6.32 3.36
N ALA A 254 0.69 5.98 3.69
CA ALA A 254 1.05 5.53 5.03
C ALA A 254 0.82 6.63 6.08
N SER A 255 0.52 6.24 7.32
CA SER A 255 0.31 7.19 8.44
C SER A 255 1.60 7.66 9.11
N SER A 256 2.75 7.06 8.81
CA SER A 256 4.04 7.44 9.37
C SER A 256 5.21 7.07 8.46
N GLY A 257 6.30 7.83 8.52
CA GLY A 257 7.50 7.62 7.70
C GLY A 257 8.25 8.93 7.43
N SER A 258 9.38 8.86 6.73
CA SER A 258 10.13 10.03 6.27
C SER A 258 9.92 10.34 4.79
N THR A 259 9.43 9.38 4.00
CA THR A 259 9.02 9.57 2.61
C THR A 259 7.71 8.83 2.38
N PHE A 260 6.75 9.55 1.81
CA PHE A 260 5.40 9.07 1.57
C PHE A 260 5.19 8.98 0.06
N ALA A 261 4.92 7.78 -0.43
CA ALA A 261 4.23 7.62 -1.69
C ALA A 261 2.73 7.86 -1.44
N ILE A 262 2.11 8.68 -2.28
CA ILE A 262 0.75 9.14 -2.13
C ILE A 262 0.00 8.73 -3.40
N GLY A 263 -0.89 7.74 -3.28
CA GLY A 263 -1.76 7.31 -4.35
C GLY A 263 -3.00 8.18 -4.44
N THR A 264 -3.40 8.55 -5.66
CA THR A 264 -4.66 9.26 -5.92
C THR A 264 -5.86 8.32 -6.05
N GLY A 265 -5.62 7.01 -6.22
CA GLY A 265 -6.65 6.00 -6.46
C GLY A 265 -7.40 6.15 -7.80
N THR A 266 -7.10 7.20 -8.56
CA THR A 266 -7.67 7.51 -9.87
C THR A 266 -6.66 8.26 -10.73
N ALA A 267 -6.77 8.19 -12.05
CA ALA A 267 -6.03 9.07 -12.94
C ALA A 267 -6.64 10.47 -12.86
N LEU A 268 -5.79 11.48 -12.77
CA LEU A 268 -6.16 12.88 -12.87
C LEU A 268 -6.52 13.20 -14.35
N TYR A 269 -7.34 14.20 -14.59
CA TYR A 269 -7.66 14.65 -15.94
C TYR A 269 -6.46 15.35 -16.56
N GLY A 270 -6.08 14.92 -17.77
CA GLY A 270 -5.02 15.58 -18.53
C GLY A 270 -5.28 17.08 -18.70
N GLY A 271 -4.28 17.89 -18.38
CA GLY A 271 -4.31 19.34 -18.61
C GLY A 271 -4.97 20.12 -17.49
N GLU A 272 -5.48 19.42 -16.47
CA GLU A 272 -6.06 20.09 -15.31
C GLU A 272 -4.98 20.67 -14.40
N ALA A 273 -5.31 21.79 -13.77
CA ALA A 273 -4.49 22.36 -12.70
C ALA A 273 -4.85 21.69 -11.37
N CYS A 274 -3.84 21.24 -10.64
CA CYS A 274 -3.95 20.62 -9.34
C CYS A 274 -3.14 21.39 -8.28
N THR A 275 -3.59 21.32 -7.03
CA THR A 275 -2.90 21.87 -5.86
C THR A 275 -2.83 20.81 -4.78
N LEU A 276 -1.61 20.36 -4.46
CA LEU A 276 -1.33 19.53 -3.29
C LEU A 276 -1.06 20.43 -2.09
N THR A 277 -1.80 20.22 -1.00
CA THR A 277 -1.63 20.93 0.27
C THR A 277 -1.12 19.96 1.33
N ILE A 278 -0.03 20.31 1.99
CA ILE A 278 0.54 19.63 3.14
C ILE A 278 0.26 20.49 4.37
N ARG A 279 -0.60 20.01 5.27
CA ARG A 279 -1.07 20.78 6.43
C ARG A 279 -0.14 20.57 7.62
N ALA A 280 0.60 21.60 7.99
CA ALA A 280 1.59 21.57 9.08
C ALA A 280 1.00 21.04 10.38
N ALA A 281 -0.17 21.54 10.79
CA ALA A 281 -0.83 21.15 12.04
C ALA A 281 -1.32 19.68 12.09
N ARG A 282 -1.17 18.93 10.99
CA ARG A 282 -1.53 17.51 10.87
C ARG A 282 -0.29 16.62 10.69
N VAL A 283 0.91 17.20 10.74
CA VAL A 283 2.19 16.50 10.66
C VAL A 283 2.92 16.70 11.98
N THR A 284 3.32 15.63 12.65
CA THR A 284 4.06 15.70 13.91
C THR A 284 5.23 14.73 13.87
N ASP A 285 6.43 15.17 14.21
CA ASP A 285 7.57 14.27 14.43
C ASP A 285 7.45 13.49 15.77
N ALA A 286 8.49 12.75 16.12
CA ALA A 286 8.58 12.02 17.38
C ALA A 286 8.68 12.95 18.61
N ALA A 287 9.13 14.19 18.43
CA ALA A 287 9.23 15.22 19.47
C ALA A 287 7.94 16.06 19.62
N GLY A 288 6.90 15.77 18.83
CA GLY A 288 5.64 16.51 18.81
C GLY A 288 5.72 17.88 18.13
N LEU A 289 6.79 18.17 17.39
CA LEU A 289 6.92 19.38 16.59
C LEU A 289 6.28 19.19 15.21
N SER A 290 5.80 20.29 14.63
CA SER A 290 5.16 20.33 13.32
C SER A 290 5.91 21.26 12.38
N PRO A 291 5.85 21.06 11.06
CA PRO A 291 6.38 22.02 10.10
C PRO A 291 5.89 23.45 10.40
N ALA A 292 6.71 24.45 10.13
CA ALA A 292 6.41 25.82 10.55
C ALA A 292 5.12 26.42 9.94
N ALA A 293 4.73 25.96 8.75
CA ALA A 293 3.54 26.41 8.04
C ALA A 293 3.06 25.37 7.02
N ASP A 294 1.80 25.51 6.59
CA ASP A 294 1.27 24.72 5.49
C ASP A 294 2.08 24.96 4.21
N THR A 295 2.31 23.90 3.45
CA THR A 295 2.96 23.96 2.13
C THR A 295 1.95 23.67 1.04
N THR A 296 1.93 24.49 0.00
CA THR A 296 1.05 24.31 -1.16
C THR A 296 1.87 24.23 -2.44
N LEU A 297 1.54 23.25 -3.28
CA LEU A 297 2.25 22.95 -4.52
C LEU A 297 1.21 22.93 -5.63
N ALA A 298 1.23 23.96 -6.47
CA ALA A 298 0.46 23.96 -7.71
C ALA A 298 1.25 23.19 -8.78
N PHE A 299 0.57 22.37 -9.58
CA PHE A 299 1.13 21.73 -10.76
C PHE A 299 0.03 21.55 -11.80
N ASN A 300 0.41 21.40 -13.06
CA ASN A 300 -0.49 20.95 -14.11
C ASN A 300 -0.22 19.49 -14.36
N VAL A 301 -1.29 18.72 -14.36
CA VAL A 301 -1.28 17.41 -14.99
C VAL A 301 -0.95 17.66 -16.44
N ALA A 302 0.04 16.94 -16.97
CA ALA A 302 0.31 16.89 -18.39
C ALA A 302 -1.05 16.80 -19.06
N SER A 303 -1.41 17.83 -19.83
CA SER A 303 -2.40 17.63 -20.89
C SER A 303 -1.97 16.33 -21.49
N SER A 304 -2.89 15.36 -21.53
CA SER A 304 -2.71 14.36 -22.56
C SER A 304 -2.40 15.22 -23.76
N GLY A 305 -1.22 15.02 -24.33
CA GLY A 305 -1.17 15.11 -25.74
C GLY A 305 -2.24 14.11 -26.23
N GLY A 306 -3.52 14.48 -26.18
CA GLY A 306 -4.21 14.89 -27.38
C GLY A 306 -3.39 15.97 -28.08
N GLY A 307 -2.12 15.65 -28.42
CA GLY A 307 -1.70 15.91 -29.75
C GLY A 307 -2.84 15.33 -30.54
N ASP A 308 -3.34 16.13 -31.45
CA ASP A 308 -3.62 15.57 -32.74
C ASP A 308 -2.74 14.32 -32.92
N SER A 309 -3.37 13.16 -33.05
CA SER A 309 -2.68 11.86 -33.20
C SER A 309 -1.43 11.92 -34.11
N GLY A 310 -1.33 12.96 -34.95
CA GLY A 310 -0.10 13.45 -35.58
C GLY A 310 1.18 13.47 -34.74
N ASP A 311 1.23 13.97 -33.50
CA ASP A 311 2.53 14.13 -32.79
C ASP A 311 3.07 12.81 -32.22
N TYR A 312 2.22 12.01 -31.53
CA TYR A 312 2.65 10.71 -31.00
C TYR A 312 3.07 9.76 -32.13
N TYR A 313 2.33 9.80 -33.25
CA TYR A 313 2.62 8.98 -34.42
C TYR A 313 3.47 9.70 -35.48
N ALA A 314 4.12 10.82 -35.16
CA ALA A 314 4.89 11.61 -36.13
C ALA A 314 5.98 10.78 -36.83
N ARG A 315 6.53 9.79 -36.13
CA ARG A 315 7.60 8.90 -36.61
C ARG A 315 7.09 7.69 -37.42
N VAL A 316 5.77 7.48 -37.47
CA VAL A 316 5.17 6.32 -38.15
C VAL A 316 5.23 6.51 -39.66
N ASN A 317 5.85 5.56 -40.35
CA ASN A 317 6.02 5.57 -41.79
C ASN A 317 4.98 4.67 -42.48
N THR A 318 4.01 5.31 -43.13
CA THR A 318 2.89 4.63 -43.81
C THR A 318 3.18 4.25 -45.27
N SER A 319 4.43 4.42 -45.76
CA SER A 319 4.76 4.29 -47.20
C SER A 319 4.55 2.88 -47.77
N SER A 320 4.62 1.85 -46.94
CA SER A 320 4.34 0.46 -47.30
C SER A 320 3.91 -0.33 -46.07
N PRO A 321 3.25 -1.49 -46.23
CA PRO A 321 2.84 -2.30 -45.08
C PRO A 321 4.00 -2.70 -44.15
N GLY A 322 5.16 -3.05 -44.71
CA GLY A 322 6.35 -3.40 -43.91
C GLY A 322 6.98 -2.21 -43.17
N GLN A 323 7.00 -1.02 -43.79
CA GLN A 323 7.45 0.20 -43.10
C GLN A 323 6.46 0.61 -42.01
N LEU A 324 5.16 0.46 -42.27
CA LEU A 324 4.11 0.75 -41.28
C LEU A 324 4.24 -0.18 -40.07
N ARG A 325 4.41 -1.50 -40.31
CA ARG A 325 4.61 -2.49 -39.25
C ARG A 325 5.80 -2.13 -38.35
N CYS A 326 6.98 -1.97 -38.95
CA CYS A 326 8.20 -1.77 -38.17
C CYS A 326 8.21 -0.42 -37.44
N SER A 327 7.72 0.65 -38.08
CA SER A 327 7.70 1.99 -37.47
C SER A 327 6.61 2.13 -36.41
N LEU A 328 5.47 1.44 -36.57
CA LEU A 328 4.48 1.30 -35.50
C LEU A 328 5.05 0.55 -34.31
N HIS A 329 5.66 -0.62 -34.53
CA HIS A 329 6.30 -1.38 -33.47
C HIS A 329 7.32 -0.53 -32.71
N ASP A 330 8.20 0.20 -33.42
CA ASP A 330 9.17 1.10 -32.80
C ASP A 330 8.52 2.27 -32.03
N THR A 331 7.39 2.78 -32.51
CA THR A 331 6.67 3.87 -31.87
C THR A 331 5.99 3.44 -30.57
N ILE A 332 5.41 2.24 -30.52
CA ILE A 332 4.59 1.78 -29.39
C ILE A 332 5.34 0.88 -28.40
N ARG A 333 6.57 0.46 -28.71
CA ARG A 333 7.40 -0.38 -27.83
C ARG A 333 8.03 0.40 -26.67
N GLY A 334 8.51 -0.34 -25.67
CA GLY A 334 9.26 0.25 -24.55
C GLY A 334 8.39 0.93 -23.49
N HIS A 335 7.12 0.55 -23.39
CA HIS A 335 6.20 1.09 -22.41
C HIS A 335 6.57 0.74 -20.97
N THR A 336 6.15 1.59 -20.04
CA THR A 336 6.31 1.34 -18.60
C THR A 336 5.49 0.12 -18.19
N SER A 337 6.16 -0.89 -17.64
CA SER A 337 5.51 -2.10 -17.14
C SER A 337 5.27 -2.00 -15.63
N TYR A 338 4.01 -2.10 -15.22
CA TYR A 338 3.63 -2.13 -13.80
C TYR A 338 3.53 -3.57 -13.28
N PRO A 339 3.69 -3.81 -11.97
CA PRO A 339 3.45 -5.11 -11.38
C PRO A 339 2.04 -5.61 -11.67
N TYR A 340 1.89 -6.93 -11.77
CA TYR A 340 0.55 -7.51 -11.89
C TYR A 340 -0.26 -7.23 -10.62
N SER A 341 0.30 -7.42 -9.43
CA SER A 341 -0.35 -7.07 -8.15
C SER A 341 0.69 -6.53 -7.17
N GLY A 342 0.25 -5.78 -6.15
CA GLY A 342 1.12 -5.21 -5.12
C GLY A 342 1.71 -3.85 -5.52
N GLY A 343 2.41 -3.19 -4.59
CA GLY A 343 2.87 -1.81 -4.77
C GLY A 343 1.73 -0.79 -4.74
N THR A 344 2.07 0.50 -4.91
CA THR A 344 1.13 1.63 -4.99
C THR A 344 0.31 1.56 -6.27
N THR A 345 1.00 1.43 -7.41
CA THR A 345 0.38 1.34 -8.74
C THR A 345 0.66 -0.02 -9.38
N ASN A 346 -0.40 -0.72 -9.77
CA ASN A 346 -0.36 -2.03 -10.43
C ASN A 346 -1.53 -2.17 -11.42
N THR A 347 -1.63 -3.31 -12.11
CA THR A 347 -2.68 -3.49 -13.13
C THR A 347 -4.10 -3.39 -12.57
N TRP A 348 -4.36 -3.68 -11.29
CA TRP A 348 -5.70 -3.40 -10.74
C TRP A 348 -6.00 -1.91 -10.72
N THR A 349 -5.06 -1.10 -10.23
CA THR A 349 -5.20 0.36 -10.19
C THR A 349 -5.53 0.91 -11.58
N ILE A 350 -4.74 0.52 -12.59
CA ILE A 350 -4.89 0.99 -13.97
C ILE A 350 -6.25 0.56 -14.53
N LEU A 351 -6.59 -0.72 -14.41
CA LEU A 351 -7.79 -1.27 -15.03
C LEU A 351 -9.08 -0.82 -14.38
N GLU A 352 -9.09 -0.57 -13.07
CA GLU A 352 -10.28 -0.06 -12.39
C GLU A 352 -10.59 1.40 -12.76
N ILE A 353 -9.60 2.14 -13.26
CA ILE A 353 -9.81 3.47 -13.84
C ILE A 353 -10.22 3.32 -15.31
N ALA A 354 -9.51 2.48 -16.06
CA ALA A 354 -9.71 2.30 -17.49
C ALA A 354 -11.09 1.68 -17.82
N ASP A 355 -11.57 0.76 -16.99
CA ASP A 355 -12.85 0.07 -17.14
C ASP A 355 -13.94 0.61 -16.18
N GLU A 356 -13.76 1.82 -15.66
CA GLU A 356 -14.73 2.50 -14.76
C GLU A 356 -16.15 2.53 -15.36
N ASP A 357 -17.16 2.34 -14.50
CA ASP A 357 -18.55 2.50 -14.91
C ASP A 357 -18.85 4.00 -15.17
N PRO A 358 -19.30 4.38 -16.38
CA PRO A 358 -19.57 5.78 -16.73
C PRO A 358 -20.60 6.48 -15.84
N THR A 359 -21.39 5.73 -15.07
CA THR A 359 -22.45 6.25 -14.19
C THR A 359 -22.12 6.13 -12.71
N ASP A 360 -21.05 5.45 -12.34
CA ASP A 360 -20.66 5.20 -10.95
C ASP A 360 -19.15 4.98 -10.83
N SER A 361 -18.41 6.03 -10.46
CA SER A 361 -16.95 5.98 -10.34
C SER A 361 -16.44 5.03 -9.24
N GLY A 362 -17.31 4.58 -8.33
CA GLY A 362 -17.01 3.53 -7.35
C GLY A 362 -17.04 2.12 -7.94
N LYS A 363 -17.36 1.96 -9.23
CA LYS A 363 -17.55 0.68 -9.89
C LYS A 363 -16.77 0.57 -11.19
N VAL A 364 -16.58 -0.67 -11.61
CA VAL A 364 -16.10 -1.05 -12.95
C VAL A 364 -17.24 -1.67 -13.72
N LEU A 365 -17.28 -1.47 -15.03
CA LEU A 365 -18.26 -2.07 -15.90
C LEU A 365 -17.57 -3.11 -16.79
N ASP A 366 -17.83 -4.38 -16.50
CA ASP A 366 -17.07 -5.51 -17.03
C ASP A 366 -17.27 -5.72 -18.55
N VAL A 367 -16.25 -6.26 -19.21
CA VAL A 367 -16.17 -6.32 -20.67
C VAL A 367 -17.13 -7.33 -21.31
N TYR A 368 -17.40 -8.47 -20.68
CA TYR A 368 -18.18 -9.55 -21.31
C TYR A 368 -19.62 -9.60 -20.86
N ARG A 369 -19.90 -9.41 -19.58
CA ARG A 369 -21.25 -9.50 -19.01
C ARG A 369 -21.95 -8.14 -18.98
N ASN A 370 -21.24 -7.03 -19.15
CA ASN A 370 -21.80 -5.67 -19.12
C ASN A 370 -22.50 -5.36 -17.78
N ARG A 371 -21.96 -5.89 -16.69
CA ARG A 371 -22.40 -5.72 -15.32
C ARG A 371 -21.43 -4.81 -14.56
N SER A 372 -21.98 -3.98 -13.68
CA SER A 372 -21.21 -3.12 -12.79
C SER A 372 -20.82 -3.85 -11.51
N TYR A 373 -19.56 -3.74 -11.11
CA TYR A 373 -19.02 -4.30 -9.87
C TYR A 373 -18.35 -3.22 -9.03
N ALA A 374 -18.52 -3.28 -7.71
CA ALA A 374 -17.80 -2.41 -6.77
C ALA A 374 -16.29 -2.63 -6.87
N LYS A 375 -15.53 -1.55 -7.05
CA LYS A 375 -14.05 -1.56 -7.04
C LYS A 375 -13.54 -2.13 -5.73
N GLY A 376 -12.46 -2.92 -5.77
CA GLY A 376 -11.87 -3.54 -4.59
C GLY A 376 -12.70 -4.68 -4.00
N SER A 377 -13.86 -4.39 -3.41
CA SER A 377 -14.68 -5.40 -2.73
C SER A 377 -15.31 -6.42 -3.67
N GLY A 378 -15.50 -6.09 -4.95
CA GLY A 378 -16.00 -7.01 -5.98
C GLY A 378 -14.91 -7.84 -6.68
N ARG A 379 -13.62 -7.64 -6.34
CA ARG A 379 -12.52 -8.41 -6.92
C ARG A 379 -12.62 -9.89 -6.52
N ALA A 380 -12.30 -10.79 -7.44
CA ALA A 380 -12.18 -12.20 -7.12
C ALA A 380 -11.11 -12.43 -6.02
N GLY A 381 -11.44 -13.25 -5.02
CA GLY A 381 -10.54 -13.60 -3.91
C GLY A 381 -10.64 -12.74 -2.66
N THR A 382 -11.53 -11.74 -2.61
CA THR A 382 -11.76 -10.89 -1.43
C THR A 382 -12.95 -11.32 -0.55
N GLY A 383 -13.60 -12.45 -0.87
CA GLY A 383 -14.63 -13.08 -0.03
C GLY A 383 -16.09 -12.70 -0.33
N SER A 384 -16.38 -11.99 -1.42
CA SER A 384 -17.77 -11.69 -1.85
C SER A 384 -18.35 -12.73 -2.81
N GLY A 385 -19.67 -12.62 -3.10
CA GLY A 385 -20.42 -13.41 -4.10
C GLY A 385 -19.96 -13.19 -5.56
N LEU A 386 -20.84 -12.75 -6.48
CA LEU A 386 -20.44 -12.46 -7.88
C LEU A 386 -19.21 -11.54 -7.92
N THR A 387 -18.17 -11.93 -8.66
CA THR A 387 -16.88 -11.22 -8.68
C THR A 387 -16.40 -10.92 -10.09
N TYR A 388 -15.45 -9.99 -10.21
CA TYR A 388 -14.68 -9.76 -11.44
C TYR A 388 -13.20 -10.08 -11.25
N ASN A 389 -12.54 -10.44 -12.34
CA ASN A 389 -11.10 -10.65 -12.42
C ASN A 389 -10.52 -10.00 -13.68
N ARG A 390 -9.21 -10.17 -13.88
CA ARG A 390 -8.49 -9.65 -15.05
C ARG A 390 -8.48 -10.71 -16.14
N GLU A 391 -9.01 -10.33 -17.30
CA GLU A 391 -9.04 -11.09 -18.53
C GLU A 391 -7.81 -10.76 -19.37
N HIS A 392 -7.13 -11.81 -19.82
CA HIS A 392 -6.02 -11.71 -20.76
C HIS A 392 -6.53 -11.89 -22.18
N THR A 393 -6.93 -10.82 -22.88
CA THR A 393 -7.54 -10.90 -24.23
C THR A 393 -6.63 -11.56 -25.27
N TRP A 394 -5.32 -11.48 -25.10
CA TRP A 394 -4.39 -12.51 -25.59
C TRP A 394 -4.09 -13.48 -24.45
N PRO A 395 -4.52 -14.76 -24.49
CA PRO A 395 -4.32 -15.68 -23.37
C PRO A 395 -2.84 -15.88 -23.09
N LYS A 396 -2.42 -15.66 -21.83
CA LYS A 396 -1.02 -15.82 -21.41
C LYS A 396 -0.41 -17.20 -21.72
N SER A 397 -1.23 -18.25 -21.81
CA SER A 397 -0.78 -19.60 -22.18
C SER A 397 -0.29 -19.71 -23.63
N LEU A 398 -0.55 -18.70 -24.46
CA LEU A 398 -0.18 -18.62 -25.88
C LEU A 398 0.98 -17.64 -26.09
N GLY A 399 2.00 -17.67 -25.23
CA GLY A 399 3.26 -16.95 -25.47
C GLY A 399 3.98 -16.44 -24.22
N PHE A 400 3.28 -16.13 -23.12
CA PHE A 400 3.86 -15.39 -21.99
C PHE A 400 3.24 -15.77 -20.62
N PRO A 401 3.34 -17.04 -20.18
CA PRO A 401 2.62 -17.53 -19.01
C PRO A 401 3.07 -16.91 -17.67
N SER A 402 4.31 -16.43 -17.59
CA SER A 402 4.92 -15.88 -16.36
C SER A 402 4.51 -14.43 -16.09
N THR A 403 4.38 -14.05 -14.83
CA THR A 403 4.18 -12.66 -14.37
C THR A 403 5.47 -11.84 -14.35
N SER A 404 6.63 -12.49 -14.36
CA SER A 404 7.96 -11.85 -14.33
C SER A 404 8.78 -12.29 -15.54
N GLY A 405 9.55 -11.37 -16.11
CA GLY A 405 10.44 -11.63 -17.24
C GLY A 405 11.78 -12.24 -16.81
N ASP A 406 12.66 -12.48 -17.79
CA ASP A 406 13.97 -13.09 -17.62
C ASP A 406 14.95 -12.26 -16.75
N ARG A 407 14.65 -10.97 -16.53
CA ARG A 407 15.40 -10.07 -15.66
C ARG A 407 14.75 -9.84 -14.29
N GLY A 408 13.68 -10.58 -13.97
CA GLY A 408 12.94 -10.45 -12.71
C GLY A 408 12.03 -9.22 -12.61
N LEU A 409 11.94 -8.40 -13.67
CA LEU A 409 11.01 -7.27 -13.76
C LEU A 409 9.61 -7.78 -14.13
N PRO A 410 8.53 -6.97 -13.98
CA PRO A 410 7.22 -7.31 -14.49
C PRO A 410 7.29 -7.74 -15.97
N ASN A 411 6.62 -8.84 -16.31
CA ASN A 411 6.57 -9.32 -17.69
C ASN A 411 5.63 -8.42 -18.51
N ALA A 412 6.18 -7.53 -19.34
CA ALA A 412 5.43 -6.54 -20.12
C ALA A 412 4.15 -7.09 -20.78
N PRO A 413 4.17 -8.15 -21.63
CA PRO A 413 2.95 -8.67 -22.27
C PRO A 413 1.93 -9.25 -21.26
N HIS A 414 2.38 -9.66 -20.08
CA HIS A 414 1.50 -10.15 -19.03
C HIS A 414 0.78 -9.02 -18.30
N THR A 415 1.41 -7.85 -18.21
CA THR A 415 0.90 -6.71 -17.44
C THR A 415 0.37 -5.57 -18.31
N ASP A 416 0.42 -5.70 -19.64
CA ASP A 416 -0.05 -4.69 -20.58
C ASP A 416 -1.57 -4.45 -20.48
N ALA A 417 -1.92 -3.28 -19.98
CA ALA A 417 -3.29 -2.84 -19.78
C ALA A 417 -4.03 -2.52 -21.09
N HIS A 418 -3.36 -2.42 -22.25
CA HIS A 418 -4.06 -2.31 -23.54
C HIS A 418 -4.80 -3.59 -23.91
N MET A 419 -4.37 -4.75 -23.40
CA MET A 419 -5.06 -6.02 -23.62
C MET A 419 -5.78 -6.59 -22.40
N LEU A 420 -5.43 -6.14 -21.18
CA LEU A 420 -6.07 -6.62 -19.94
C LEU A 420 -7.42 -5.94 -19.80
N TYR A 421 -8.49 -6.69 -19.57
CA TYR A 421 -9.81 -6.11 -19.25
C TYR A 421 -10.32 -6.65 -17.92
N LEU A 422 -11.16 -5.90 -17.23
CA LEU A 422 -11.94 -6.42 -16.11
C LEU A 422 -13.16 -7.18 -16.64
N SER A 423 -13.33 -8.41 -16.18
CA SER A 423 -14.38 -9.33 -16.62
C SER A 423 -15.04 -10.01 -15.44
N ASP A 424 -16.34 -10.26 -15.53
CA ASP A 424 -17.02 -11.26 -14.69
C ASP A 424 -16.25 -12.59 -14.71
N THR A 425 -16.09 -13.22 -13.54
CA THR A 425 -15.27 -14.43 -13.40
C THR A 425 -15.80 -15.62 -14.18
N ASP A 426 -17.11 -15.77 -14.30
CA ASP A 426 -17.73 -16.90 -15.01
C ASP A 426 -17.60 -16.72 -16.51
N HIS A 427 -17.74 -15.48 -17.00
CA HIS A 427 -17.53 -15.15 -18.40
C HIS A 427 -16.06 -15.30 -18.80
N ASN A 428 -15.14 -14.84 -17.96
CA ASN A 428 -13.71 -15.05 -18.17
C ASN A 428 -13.36 -16.55 -18.18
N SER A 429 -13.89 -17.32 -17.21
CA SER A 429 -13.71 -18.78 -17.18
C SER A 429 -14.26 -19.46 -18.43
N ALA A 430 -15.43 -19.01 -18.91
CA ALA A 430 -16.02 -19.51 -20.15
C ALA A 430 -15.19 -19.14 -21.39
N ARG A 431 -14.54 -17.98 -21.41
CA ARG A 431 -13.59 -17.60 -22.47
C ARG A 431 -12.35 -18.49 -22.42
N GLY A 432 -11.75 -18.68 -21.24
CA GLY A 432 -10.57 -19.53 -21.06
C GLY A 432 -9.40 -19.08 -21.95
N ASN A 433 -8.78 -20.03 -22.67
CA ASN A 433 -7.77 -19.75 -23.70
C ASN A 433 -8.30 -19.96 -25.13
N LYS A 434 -9.62 -19.96 -25.32
CA LYS A 434 -10.25 -20.25 -26.62
C LYS A 434 -9.94 -19.15 -27.63
N LEU A 435 -9.93 -19.54 -28.91
CA LEU A 435 -9.83 -18.62 -30.03
C LEU A 435 -10.98 -17.61 -30.03
N LEU A 436 -10.67 -16.36 -30.34
CA LEU A 436 -11.68 -15.38 -30.72
C LEU A 436 -12.17 -15.72 -32.13
N ALA A 437 -13.42 -16.18 -32.21
CA ALA A 437 -14.02 -16.66 -33.44
C ALA A 437 -15.53 -16.50 -33.38
N ASP A 438 -16.17 -16.24 -34.52
CA ASP A 438 -17.62 -16.28 -34.59
C ASP A 438 -18.14 -17.70 -34.35
N CYS A 439 -19.21 -17.79 -33.56
CA CYS A 439 -20.06 -18.96 -33.50
C CYS A 439 -20.94 -18.99 -34.73
N THR A 440 -21.26 -20.19 -35.23
CA THR A 440 -22.32 -20.36 -36.23
C THR A 440 -23.58 -20.86 -35.53
N ALA A 441 -24.76 -20.48 -36.02
CA ALA A 441 -26.04 -20.93 -35.46
C ALA A 441 -26.18 -22.46 -35.46
N SER A 442 -25.46 -23.16 -36.34
CA SER A 442 -25.39 -24.62 -36.44
C SER A 442 -24.36 -25.29 -35.52
N ALA A 443 -23.55 -24.52 -34.77
CA ALA A 443 -22.39 -25.04 -34.02
C ALA A 443 -22.66 -25.35 -32.53
N ASN A 444 -23.93 -25.47 -32.11
CA ASN A 444 -24.33 -25.76 -30.72
C ASN A 444 -23.62 -24.86 -29.69
N CYS A 445 -23.51 -23.56 -29.97
CA CYS A 445 -22.85 -22.65 -29.05
C CYS A 445 -23.72 -22.39 -27.82
N SER A 446 -23.07 -22.36 -26.65
CA SER A 446 -23.69 -21.96 -25.40
C SER A 446 -23.68 -20.44 -25.27
N GLU A 447 -24.83 -19.89 -24.90
CA GLU A 447 -24.99 -18.46 -24.65
C GLU A 447 -24.34 -18.04 -23.32
N ARG A 448 -23.74 -16.85 -23.32
CA ARG A 448 -23.28 -16.12 -22.14
C ARG A 448 -23.86 -14.71 -22.23
N THR A 449 -24.98 -14.50 -21.53
CA THR A 449 -25.81 -13.31 -21.65
C THR A 449 -25.11 -12.07 -21.10
N THR A 450 -25.43 -10.92 -21.68
CA THR A 450 -25.08 -9.61 -21.11
C THR A 450 -26.22 -9.09 -20.23
N GLU A 451 -25.90 -8.27 -19.24
CA GLU A 451 -26.85 -7.46 -18.50
C GLU A 451 -27.08 -6.13 -19.24
N SER A 452 -28.29 -5.59 -19.11
CA SER A 452 -28.62 -4.28 -19.67
C SER A 452 -28.00 -3.21 -18.78
N ASN A 453 -27.10 -2.41 -19.33
CA ASN A 453 -26.45 -1.31 -18.62
C ASN A 453 -26.26 -0.15 -19.60
N ASN A 454 -26.65 1.06 -19.19
CA ASN A 454 -26.50 2.29 -19.98
C ASN A 454 -27.06 2.18 -21.41
N GLY A 455 -28.18 1.46 -21.57
CA GLY A 455 -28.86 1.29 -22.86
C GLY A 455 -28.23 0.26 -23.79
N VAL A 456 -27.18 -0.46 -23.36
CA VAL A 456 -26.53 -1.53 -24.12
C VAL A 456 -26.59 -2.86 -23.37
N GLY A 457 -26.49 -3.98 -24.09
CA GLY A 457 -26.53 -5.34 -23.51
C GLY A 457 -27.96 -5.90 -23.33
N GLY A 458 -28.18 -6.64 -22.25
CA GLY A 458 -29.49 -7.19 -21.84
C GLY A 458 -29.94 -8.47 -22.56
N GLY A 459 -29.02 -9.33 -22.98
CA GLY A 459 -29.30 -10.41 -23.93
C GLY A 459 -30.28 -11.51 -23.47
N THR A 460 -31.32 -11.75 -24.29
CA THR A 460 -31.98 -13.07 -24.56
C THR A 460 -32.65 -13.13 -25.97
N GLY A 461 -32.18 -12.35 -26.96
CA GLY A 461 -32.76 -12.26 -28.32
C GLY A 461 -32.50 -13.47 -29.25
N LEU A 462 -32.82 -13.32 -30.55
CA LEU A 462 -32.42 -14.30 -31.59
C LEU A 462 -30.91 -14.30 -31.79
N PHE A 463 -30.30 -15.49 -31.91
CA PHE A 463 -28.88 -15.65 -32.19
C PHE A 463 -28.42 -14.74 -33.37
N PRO A 464 -27.30 -13.99 -33.22
CA PRO A 464 -26.40 -13.97 -32.07
C PRO A 464 -26.80 -12.99 -30.95
N GLY A 465 -27.82 -12.13 -31.14
CA GLY A 465 -28.30 -11.21 -30.11
C GLY A 465 -27.21 -10.33 -29.46
N ASN A 466 -27.47 -9.85 -28.24
CA ASN A 466 -26.54 -9.08 -27.42
C ASN A 466 -25.80 -9.99 -26.42
N SER A 467 -25.34 -11.16 -26.86
CA SER A 467 -24.72 -12.16 -25.98
C SER A 467 -23.37 -12.59 -26.52
N ASN A 468 -22.51 -13.08 -25.63
CA ASN A 468 -21.34 -13.83 -26.03
C ASN A 468 -21.75 -15.28 -26.29
N TRP A 469 -21.01 -15.95 -27.16
CA TRP A 469 -21.29 -17.34 -27.53
C TRP A 469 -20.02 -18.15 -27.49
N THR A 470 -20.09 -19.35 -26.94
CA THR A 470 -18.89 -20.18 -26.83
C THR A 470 -19.18 -21.66 -27.04
N ASN A 471 -18.22 -22.35 -27.64
CA ASN A 471 -18.13 -23.80 -27.68
C ASN A 471 -16.66 -24.23 -27.54
N ALA A 472 -16.34 -25.47 -27.86
CA ALA A 472 -14.96 -25.96 -27.81
C ALA A 472 -14.03 -25.30 -28.84
N SER A 473 -14.59 -24.72 -29.91
CA SER A 473 -13.85 -24.18 -31.07
C SER A 473 -13.61 -22.68 -31.02
N GLY A 474 -14.22 -21.95 -30.07
CA GLY A 474 -14.02 -20.50 -29.94
C GLY A 474 -14.95 -19.81 -28.93
N PHE A 475 -14.71 -18.51 -28.81
CA PHE A 475 -15.50 -17.55 -28.06
C PHE A 475 -15.82 -16.34 -28.96
N GLN A 476 -17.10 -16.13 -29.23
CA GLN A 476 -17.62 -14.97 -29.93
C GLN A 476 -18.03 -13.92 -28.90
N VAL A 477 -17.43 -12.73 -28.99
CA VAL A 477 -17.76 -11.58 -28.14
C VAL A 477 -19.10 -10.98 -28.60
N TRP A 478 -19.89 -10.45 -27.67
CA TRP A 478 -21.10 -9.70 -27.98
C TRP A 478 -20.80 -8.45 -28.82
N GLY A 479 -21.77 -8.03 -29.64
CA GLY A 479 -21.54 -7.09 -30.75
C GLY A 479 -20.83 -5.78 -30.39
N HIS A 480 -21.18 -5.16 -29.26
CA HIS A 480 -20.65 -3.87 -28.80
C HIS A 480 -19.21 -3.94 -28.26
N ARG A 481 -18.62 -5.13 -28.14
CA ARG A 481 -17.24 -5.30 -27.64
C ARG A 481 -16.36 -6.07 -28.61
N LYS A 482 -16.87 -6.40 -29.80
CA LYS A 482 -16.11 -7.17 -30.79
C LYS A 482 -14.89 -6.38 -31.27
N GLY A 483 -15.06 -5.08 -31.51
CA GLY A 483 -14.03 -4.17 -31.96
C GLY A 483 -12.97 -3.96 -30.90
N ASP A 484 -13.38 -3.70 -29.66
CA ASP A 484 -12.49 -3.47 -28.52
C ASP A 484 -11.53 -4.64 -28.30
N ILE A 485 -12.10 -5.84 -28.28
CA ILE A 485 -11.35 -7.09 -28.11
C ILE A 485 -10.48 -7.36 -29.34
N ALA A 486 -10.97 -7.09 -30.55
CA ALA A 486 -10.16 -7.25 -31.76
C ALA A 486 -8.95 -6.31 -31.76
N ARG A 487 -9.13 -5.03 -31.47
CA ARG A 487 -8.05 -4.02 -31.43
C ARG A 487 -7.03 -4.29 -30.34
N ALA A 488 -7.44 -4.85 -29.20
CA ALA A 488 -6.51 -5.30 -28.17
C ALA A 488 -5.58 -6.41 -28.67
N VAL A 489 -6.10 -7.42 -29.38
CA VAL A 489 -5.28 -8.53 -29.91
C VAL A 489 -4.45 -8.09 -31.13
N LEU A 490 -5.00 -7.24 -32.00
CA LEU A 490 -4.27 -6.62 -33.12
C LEU A 490 -3.07 -5.82 -32.60
N TYR A 491 -3.25 -5.04 -31.54
CA TYR A 491 -2.19 -4.29 -30.87
C TYR A 491 -1.08 -5.20 -30.35
N MET A 492 -1.42 -6.30 -29.68
CA MET A 492 -0.42 -7.22 -29.12
C MET A 492 0.53 -7.76 -30.20
N ALA A 493 0.02 -8.06 -31.39
CA ALA A 493 0.81 -8.60 -32.49
C ALA A 493 1.78 -7.60 -33.14
N ILE A 494 1.55 -6.29 -32.96
CA ILE A 494 2.49 -5.23 -33.40
C ILE A 494 3.36 -4.75 -32.26
N ARG A 495 2.84 -4.72 -31.02
CA ARG A 495 3.63 -4.31 -29.87
C ARG A 495 4.74 -5.32 -29.59
N TYR A 496 4.47 -6.61 -29.72
CA TYR A 496 5.39 -7.67 -29.34
C TYR A 496 5.87 -8.47 -30.57
N GLU A 497 6.85 -7.94 -31.29
CA GLU A 497 7.51 -8.60 -32.44
C GLU A 497 8.84 -9.26 -32.06
N GLY A 498 9.00 -9.64 -30.80
CA GLY A 498 10.23 -10.23 -30.27
C GLY A 498 11.33 -9.23 -29.91
N GLY A 499 12.51 -9.77 -29.57
CA GLY A 499 13.68 -8.97 -29.21
C GLY A 499 13.75 -8.64 -27.72
N ALA A 500 14.19 -7.41 -27.40
CA ALA A 500 14.36 -6.95 -26.02
C ALA A 500 13.78 -5.56 -25.83
N HIS A 501 13.25 -5.29 -24.64
CA HIS A 501 12.77 -3.96 -24.25
C HIS A 501 13.92 -2.94 -24.34
N PRO A 502 13.72 -1.77 -24.98
CA PRO A 502 14.80 -0.84 -25.33
C PRO A 502 15.58 -0.30 -24.12
N THR A 503 14.90 -0.03 -23.00
CA THR A 503 15.54 0.53 -21.79
C THR A 503 16.05 -0.54 -20.82
N THR A 504 15.29 -1.61 -20.58
CA THR A 504 15.61 -2.60 -19.54
C THR A 504 16.39 -3.80 -20.06
N GLY A 505 16.39 -4.03 -21.38
CA GLY A 505 16.98 -5.19 -22.02
C GLY A 505 16.27 -6.52 -21.71
N GLN A 506 15.07 -6.47 -21.10
CA GLN A 506 14.26 -7.67 -20.83
C GLN A 506 13.77 -8.29 -22.13
N GLY A 507 13.83 -9.62 -22.26
CA GLY A 507 13.33 -10.31 -23.44
C GLY A 507 11.82 -10.10 -23.64
N GLU A 508 11.41 -9.83 -24.88
CA GLU A 508 9.99 -9.70 -25.27
C GLU A 508 9.62 -10.83 -26.23
N PRO A 509 8.40 -11.41 -26.13
CA PRO A 509 7.97 -12.47 -27.04
C PRO A 509 7.67 -11.91 -28.43
N ASP A 510 7.71 -12.81 -29.42
CA ASP A 510 7.16 -12.58 -30.76
C ASP A 510 5.75 -13.16 -30.83
N LEU A 511 4.76 -12.28 -30.99
CA LEU A 511 3.34 -12.59 -31.00
C LEU A 511 2.76 -12.31 -32.40
N GLU A 512 2.17 -13.33 -33.02
CA GLU A 512 1.65 -13.23 -34.39
C GLU A 512 0.18 -13.66 -34.50
N LEU A 513 -0.55 -13.03 -35.43
CA LEU A 513 -1.91 -13.45 -35.79
C LEU A 513 -1.88 -14.47 -36.91
N THR A 514 -2.83 -15.40 -36.94
CA THR A 514 -2.91 -16.42 -38.00
C THR A 514 -4.33 -16.90 -38.22
N ASP A 515 -4.72 -17.13 -39.47
CA ASP A 515 -5.97 -17.84 -39.79
C ASP A 515 -5.81 -19.37 -39.62
N ASP A 516 -4.58 -19.87 -39.55
CA ASP A 516 -4.27 -21.29 -39.36
C ASP A 516 -4.35 -21.69 -37.87
N ARG A 517 -5.48 -22.30 -37.51
CA ARG A 517 -5.76 -22.81 -36.15
C ARG A 517 -4.71 -23.80 -35.64
N SER A 518 -4.02 -24.52 -36.50
CA SER A 518 -3.05 -25.54 -36.08
C SER A 518 -1.78 -24.94 -35.46
N ARG A 519 -1.47 -23.69 -35.77
CA ARG A 519 -0.34 -22.94 -35.20
C ARG A 519 -0.66 -22.36 -33.82
N ILE A 520 -1.94 -22.25 -33.47
CA ILE A 520 -2.38 -21.65 -32.21
C ILE A 520 -2.39 -22.71 -31.12
N VAL A 521 -1.25 -22.84 -30.44
CA VAL A 521 -1.00 -23.85 -29.41
C VAL A 521 -0.44 -23.23 -28.14
N SER A 522 -0.69 -23.86 -26.99
CA SER A 522 -0.08 -23.45 -25.73
C SER A 522 1.44 -23.55 -25.80
N THR A 523 2.13 -22.43 -25.61
CA THR A 523 3.58 -22.31 -25.71
C THR A 523 4.06 -21.08 -24.95
N SER A 524 5.33 -21.07 -24.58
CA SER A 524 6.07 -19.88 -24.17
C SER A 524 7.20 -19.53 -25.14
N ALA A 525 7.33 -20.29 -26.24
CA ALA A 525 8.32 -20.07 -27.27
C ALA A 525 7.79 -19.08 -28.32
N SER A 526 8.71 -18.26 -28.84
CA SER A 526 8.45 -17.32 -29.94
C SER A 526 8.78 -17.98 -31.29
N PRO A 527 8.00 -17.72 -32.35
CA PRO A 527 6.74 -16.98 -32.35
C PRO A 527 5.57 -17.77 -31.73
N ALA A 528 4.71 -17.09 -31.00
CA ALA A 528 3.47 -17.63 -30.46
C ALA A 528 2.26 -17.00 -31.16
N TYR A 529 1.22 -17.80 -31.40
CA TYR A 529 0.10 -17.39 -32.24
C TYR A 529 -1.20 -17.29 -31.45
N MET A 530 -2.05 -16.32 -31.82
CA MET A 530 -3.43 -16.23 -31.35
C MET A 530 -4.29 -15.48 -32.36
N GLY A 531 -5.60 -15.73 -32.32
CA GLY A 531 -6.60 -14.92 -33.03
C GLY A 531 -6.66 -15.19 -34.53
N LEU A 532 -7.86 -15.45 -35.04
CA LEU A 532 -8.09 -15.57 -36.48
C LEU A 532 -8.04 -14.18 -37.10
N LEU A 533 -6.96 -13.86 -37.82
CA LEU A 533 -6.72 -12.52 -38.38
C LEU A 533 -7.92 -12.00 -39.16
N SER A 534 -8.49 -12.85 -40.03
CA SER A 534 -9.68 -12.51 -40.81
C SER A 534 -10.88 -12.13 -39.94
N THR A 535 -11.15 -12.90 -38.88
CA THR A 535 -12.24 -12.61 -37.93
C THR A 535 -12.00 -11.33 -37.15
N LEU A 536 -10.78 -11.12 -36.65
CA LEU A 536 -10.43 -9.93 -35.86
C LEU A 536 -10.54 -8.66 -36.71
N LEU A 537 -10.10 -8.68 -37.97
CA LEU A 537 -10.26 -7.55 -38.89
C LEU A 537 -11.75 -7.28 -39.21
N ALA A 538 -12.55 -8.34 -39.39
CA ALA A 538 -14.00 -8.18 -39.60
C ALA A 538 -14.70 -7.58 -38.37
N TRP A 539 -14.33 -8.02 -37.17
CA TRP A 539 -14.84 -7.48 -35.90
C TRP A 539 -14.43 -6.03 -35.69
N HIS A 540 -13.16 -5.70 -35.94
CA HIS A 540 -12.63 -4.34 -35.89
C HIS A 540 -13.42 -3.39 -36.81
N GLN A 541 -13.75 -3.82 -38.02
CA GLN A 541 -14.51 -3.02 -38.99
C GLN A 541 -16.00 -2.90 -38.63
N ALA A 542 -16.61 -3.95 -38.09
CA ALA A 542 -18.03 -3.98 -37.74
C ALA A 542 -18.35 -3.16 -36.48
N ASP A 543 -17.37 -2.97 -35.60
CA ASP A 543 -17.49 -2.27 -34.32
C ASP A 543 -16.35 -1.22 -34.18
N PRO A 544 -16.48 -0.04 -34.81
CA PRO A 544 -15.46 1.00 -34.79
C PRO A 544 -15.18 1.55 -33.37
N PRO A 545 -14.01 2.18 -33.12
CA PRO A 545 -13.71 2.73 -31.81
C PRO A 545 -14.76 3.73 -31.32
N ASP A 546 -15.29 3.51 -30.13
CA ASP A 546 -16.26 4.41 -29.49
C ASP A 546 -15.57 5.39 -28.51
N ALA A 547 -16.35 6.26 -27.89
CA ALA A 547 -15.82 7.24 -26.94
C ALA A 547 -15.22 6.58 -25.69
N ARG A 548 -15.79 5.46 -25.25
CA ARG A 548 -15.33 4.76 -24.06
C ARG A 548 -13.99 4.08 -24.31
N GLU A 549 -13.83 3.42 -25.45
CA GLU A 549 -12.58 2.77 -25.83
C GLU A 549 -11.46 3.79 -26.03
N ARG A 550 -11.75 4.96 -26.60
CA ARG A 550 -10.80 6.08 -26.65
C ARG A 550 -10.39 6.56 -25.26
N THR A 551 -11.34 6.81 -24.36
CA THR A 551 -11.03 7.18 -22.97
C THR A 551 -10.18 6.12 -22.28
N ARG A 552 -10.48 4.84 -22.51
CA ARG A 552 -9.68 3.72 -21.99
C ARG A 552 -8.24 3.76 -22.51
N ASN A 553 -8.05 4.02 -23.81
CA ASN A 553 -6.73 4.16 -24.43
C ASN A 553 -5.95 5.34 -23.81
N GLU A 554 -6.61 6.47 -23.54
CA GLU A 554 -6.03 7.63 -22.85
C GLU A 554 -5.58 7.28 -21.42
N VAL A 555 -6.43 6.59 -20.66
CA VAL A 555 -6.09 6.16 -19.30
C VAL A 555 -4.86 5.26 -19.35
N VAL A 556 -4.86 4.20 -20.16
CA VAL A 556 -3.72 3.29 -20.25
C VAL A 556 -2.46 4.01 -20.71
N PHE A 557 -2.56 4.92 -21.69
CA PHE A 557 -1.45 5.75 -22.14
C PHE A 557 -0.85 6.58 -21.00
N SER A 558 -1.68 7.16 -20.13
CA SER A 558 -1.19 7.96 -19.01
C SER A 558 -0.33 7.19 -18.01
N PHE A 559 -0.52 5.87 -17.90
CA PHE A 559 0.31 4.98 -17.08
C PHE A 559 1.49 4.41 -17.87
N GLN A 560 1.21 3.74 -18.99
CA GLN A 560 2.21 2.95 -19.71
C GLN A 560 3.05 3.77 -20.69
N GLY A 561 2.63 4.99 -21.04
CA GLY A 561 3.33 5.86 -21.98
C GLY A 561 3.21 5.43 -23.44
N ASN A 562 2.45 4.37 -23.74
CA ASN A 562 2.18 3.94 -25.11
C ASN A 562 0.68 3.87 -25.42
N ARG A 563 0.33 3.96 -26.70
CA ARG A 563 -1.06 3.95 -27.20
C ARG A 563 -1.35 2.71 -28.04
N ASN A 564 -2.60 2.25 -28.03
CA ASN A 564 -3.09 1.31 -29.02
C ASN A 564 -3.39 2.04 -30.34
N PRO A 565 -2.57 1.87 -31.40
CA PRO A 565 -2.73 2.60 -32.65
C PRO A 565 -4.00 2.23 -33.40
N PHE A 566 -4.62 1.09 -33.13
CA PHE A 566 -5.82 0.68 -33.83
C PHE A 566 -7.09 1.30 -33.25
N ILE A 567 -7.00 1.91 -32.07
CA ILE A 567 -8.04 2.77 -31.49
C ILE A 567 -7.93 4.18 -32.09
N ASP A 568 -6.72 4.73 -32.14
CA ASP A 568 -6.47 6.10 -32.58
C ASP A 568 -6.47 6.24 -34.12
N GLN A 569 -5.98 5.23 -34.83
CA GLN A 569 -5.81 5.16 -36.28
C GLN A 569 -6.37 3.84 -36.83
N PRO A 570 -7.69 3.58 -36.73
CA PRO A 570 -8.29 2.30 -37.07
C PRO A 570 -8.01 1.87 -38.52
N GLN A 571 -7.85 2.81 -39.45
CA GLN A 571 -7.53 2.52 -40.86
C GLN A 571 -6.18 1.82 -41.08
N TRP A 572 -5.28 1.80 -40.08
CA TRP A 572 -4.02 1.07 -40.19
C TRP A 572 -4.17 -0.44 -39.98
N ALA A 573 -5.26 -0.90 -39.34
CA ALA A 573 -5.55 -2.31 -39.15
C ALA A 573 -5.97 -2.97 -40.48
N THR A 574 -4.97 -3.43 -41.25
CA THR A 574 -5.20 -4.07 -42.55
C THR A 574 -4.54 -5.44 -42.60
N ARG A 575 -5.09 -6.36 -43.40
CA ARG A 575 -4.47 -7.67 -43.63
C ARG A 575 -3.03 -7.54 -44.13
N ALA A 576 -2.76 -6.57 -45.01
CA ALA A 576 -1.44 -6.30 -45.54
C ALA A 576 -0.41 -5.90 -44.46
N LEU A 577 -0.83 -5.18 -43.40
CA LEU A 577 0.05 -4.85 -42.27
C LEU A 577 0.52 -6.12 -41.55
N PHE A 578 -0.43 -6.98 -41.17
CA PHE A 578 -0.15 -8.17 -40.36
C PHE A 578 0.56 -9.29 -41.14
N GLU A 579 0.36 -9.36 -42.45
CA GLU A 579 1.02 -10.32 -43.35
C GLU A 579 2.30 -9.76 -44.01
N SER A 580 2.70 -8.53 -43.69
CA SER A 580 3.91 -7.93 -44.23
C SER A 580 5.18 -8.60 -43.70
N THR A 581 6.25 -8.55 -44.48
CA THR A 581 7.58 -8.95 -44.03
C THR A 581 8.31 -7.76 -43.43
N THR A 582 9.15 -8.03 -42.42
CA THR A 582 10.03 -7.01 -41.83
C THR A 582 10.96 -6.45 -42.92
N PRO A 583 10.98 -5.13 -43.14
CA PRO A 583 11.86 -4.53 -44.13
C PRO A 583 13.33 -4.64 -43.68
N ALA A 584 14.26 -4.70 -44.63
CA ALA A 584 15.69 -4.74 -44.34
C ALA A 584 16.19 -3.51 -43.56
N ASN A 585 15.51 -2.38 -43.71
CA ASN A 585 15.74 -1.16 -42.93
C ASN A 585 14.39 -0.58 -42.50
N CYS A 586 14.22 -0.32 -41.22
CA CYS A 586 13.05 0.39 -40.71
C CYS A 586 13.30 1.90 -40.75
N GLN A 587 12.52 2.61 -41.55
CA GLN A 587 12.65 4.05 -41.74
C GLN A 587 11.57 4.77 -40.93
N LEU A 588 11.97 5.42 -39.85
CA LEU A 588 11.10 6.32 -39.10
C LEU A 588 11.00 7.67 -39.82
N LEU A 589 9.84 8.31 -39.73
CA LEU A 589 9.69 9.70 -40.13
C LEU A 589 10.28 10.63 -39.05
N ASN A 590 10.70 11.83 -39.46
CA ASN A 590 11.30 12.83 -38.57
C ASN A 590 10.27 13.79 -38.00
#